data_AF-A0A399DS66-F1
#
_entry.id   AF-A0A399DS66-F1
#
_cell.length_a   1.000
_cell.length_b   1.000
_cell.length_c   1.000
_cell.angle_alpha   90.00
_cell.angle_beta   90.00
_cell.angle_gamma   90.00
#
_symmetry.space_group_name_H-M   'P 1'
#
loop_
_entity.id
_entity.type
_entity.pdbx_description
1 polymer ?
#
loop_
_entity_poly.entity_id
_entity_poly.type
_entity_poly.pdbx_seq_one_letter_code
_entity_poly.pdbx_strand_id
1 'polypeptide(L)'
;MRALAFYYGKGRLQQLRRYAQVVLQTWAYTPIELQWLRSQDTRPLAYLSLGEDQPIPAPWHRNARNLDWNTVYVDPAHPDWIKNRLNEAQKAIDMGFEGLFLDTLDAATLNPQDRGAMLQLIARLRALVGPRRLYANRGFHLLPELSSLVDGVVLESFSTTWTPGGYRVLPTYELEYNLSCLFRLQGFGLELYALDYADRFWLEGFARLRAMYYGLPTFVSNRDLTRL
;
A
#
# COMPACT_ATOMS: atom_id res chain seq x y z
N MET A 1 11.03 -3.55 -16.53
CA MET A 1 9.95 -3.31 -15.55
C MET A 1 10.35 -2.16 -14.65
N ARG A 2 9.43 -1.24 -14.34
CA ARG A 2 9.68 -0.07 -13.50
C ARG A 2 9.66 -0.52 -12.04
N ALA A 3 10.75 -0.33 -11.30
CA ALA A 3 10.86 -0.81 -9.92
C ALA A 3 10.05 0.11 -8.98
N LEU A 4 9.27 -0.49 -8.08
CA LEU A 4 8.57 0.15 -6.96
C LEU A 4 9.33 -0.16 -5.66
N ALA A 5 9.53 0.84 -4.81
CA ALA A 5 10.07 0.66 -3.47
C ALA A 5 9.21 1.32 -2.40
N PHE A 6 9.41 0.91 -1.16
CA PHE A 6 8.72 1.41 0.01
C PHE A 6 9.75 1.88 1.02
N TYR A 7 9.57 3.08 1.55
CA TYR A 7 10.44 3.57 2.61
C TYR A 7 9.71 4.53 3.55
N TYR A 8 9.51 4.10 4.79
CA TYR A 8 8.78 4.85 5.83
C TYR A 8 9.73 5.53 6.83
N GLY A 9 11.03 5.53 6.53
CA GLY A 9 12.02 6.37 7.22
C GLY A 9 12.13 7.77 6.61
N LYS A 10 13.10 8.54 7.09
CA LYS A 10 13.48 9.85 6.53
C LYS A 10 14.74 9.75 5.64
N GLY A 11 14.90 10.70 4.71
CA GLY A 11 16.11 10.84 3.89
C GLY A 11 16.25 9.76 2.81
N ARG A 12 17.49 9.26 2.60
CA ARG A 12 17.84 8.20 1.60
C ARG A 12 17.52 8.52 0.14
N LEU A 13 17.41 9.80 -0.21
CA LEU A 13 17.07 10.25 -1.56
C LEU A 13 17.98 9.64 -2.65
N GLN A 14 19.28 9.53 -2.38
CA GLN A 14 20.26 8.91 -3.30
C GLN A 14 20.04 7.42 -3.56
N GLN A 15 19.45 6.68 -2.62
CA GLN A 15 19.05 5.30 -2.82
C GLN A 15 17.69 5.23 -3.49
N LEU A 16 16.75 6.07 -3.06
CA LEU A 16 15.38 6.13 -3.59
C LEU A 16 15.33 6.49 -5.08
N ARG A 17 16.26 7.31 -5.58
CA ARG A 17 16.32 7.68 -7.01
C ARG A 17 16.57 6.50 -7.98
N ARG A 18 16.88 5.31 -7.46
CA ARG A 18 17.12 4.10 -8.25
C ARG A 18 15.82 3.41 -8.66
N TYR A 19 14.70 3.79 -8.07
CA TYR A 19 13.40 3.21 -8.32
C TYR A 19 12.58 4.16 -9.20
N ALA A 20 11.71 3.61 -10.05
CA ALA A 20 10.83 4.42 -10.86
C ALA A 20 9.72 5.07 -10.02
N GLN A 21 9.34 4.41 -8.92
CA GLN A 21 8.30 4.83 -8.00
C GLN A 21 8.70 4.50 -6.57
N VAL A 22 8.35 5.36 -5.63
CA VAL A 22 8.62 5.16 -4.20
C VAL A 22 7.39 5.52 -3.37
N VAL A 23 6.97 4.62 -2.49
CA VAL A 23 5.90 4.88 -1.52
C VAL A 23 6.52 5.43 -0.24
N LEU A 24 6.11 6.64 0.14
CA LEU A 24 6.69 7.37 1.26
C LEU A 24 5.61 7.88 2.23
N GLN A 25 6.01 8.10 3.47
CA GLN A 25 5.18 8.76 4.47
C GLN A 25 5.16 10.28 4.26
N THR A 26 4.00 10.91 4.33
CA THR A 26 3.85 12.37 4.09
C THR A 26 4.59 13.22 5.11
N TRP A 27 4.70 12.77 6.36
CA TRP A 27 5.43 13.48 7.42
C TRP A 27 6.95 13.38 7.29
N ALA A 28 7.47 12.47 6.45
CA ALA A 28 8.89 12.16 6.38
C ALA A 28 9.66 12.97 5.34
N TYR A 29 8.96 13.65 4.42
CA TYR A 29 9.55 14.31 3.25
C TYR A 29 8.98 15.72 3.02
N THR A 30 9.86 16.63 2.61
CA THR A 30 9.51 18.02 2.28
C THR A 30 9.22 18.20 0.78
N PRO A 31 8.51 19.26 0.36
CA PRO A 31 8.27 19.55 -1.06
C PRO A 31 9.55 19.64 -1.91
N ILE A 32 10.65 20.15 -1.32
CA ILE A 32 11.96 20.26 -1.99
C ILE A 32 12.54 18.87 -2.27
N GLU A 33 12.47 17.95 -1.31
CA GLU A 33 12.96 16.57 -1.47
C GLU A 33 12.11 15.80 -2.48
N LEU A 34 10.78 15.98 -2.46
CA LEU A 34 9.88 15.40 -3.45
C LEU A 34 10.17 15.95 -4.85
N GLN A 35 10.41 17.26 -4.98
CA GLN A 35 10.83 17.87 -6.25
C GLN A 35 12.15 17.30 -6.75
N TRP A 36 13.09 17.08 -5.85
CA TRP A 36 14.37 16.45 -6.19
C TRP A 36 14.16 15.01 -6.69
N LEU A 37 13.33 14.19 -6.05
CA LEU A 37 13.04 12.83 -6.54
C LEU A 37 12.44 12.85 -7.95
N ARG A 38 11.47 13.75 -8.20
CA ARG A 38 10.87 13.92 -9.52
C ARG A 38 11.89 14.33 -10.58
N SER A 39 12.86 15.19 -10.25
CA SER A 39 13.94 15.56 -11.17
C SER A 39 14.91 14.41 -11.48
N GLN A 40 14.86 13.33 -10.69
CA GLN A 40 15.58 12.08 -10.92
C GLN A 40 14.69 10.99 -11.54
N ASP A 41 13.59 11.37 -12.20
CA ASP A 41 12.60 10.45 -12.82
C ASP A 41 11.97 9.45 -11.83
N THR A 42 12.01 9.75 -10.54
CA THR A 42 11.43 8.94 -9.46
C THR A 42 10.11 9.55 -9.00
N ARG A 43 9.03 8.78 -9.09
CA ARG A 43 7.69 9.27 -8.72
C ARG A 43 7.37 8.95 -7.26
N PRO A 44 7.25 9.96 -6.38
CA PRO A 44 6.82 9.71 -5.01
C PRO A 44 5.31 9.50 -4.95
N LEU A 45 4.88 8.41 -4.29
CA LEU A 45 3.50 8.09 -3.94
C LEU A 45 3.30 8.27 -2.43
N ALA A 46 2.24 8.96 -2.02
CA ALA A 46 1.95 9.14 -0.59
C ALA A 46 1.20 7.94 -0.03
N TYR A 47 1.69 7.40 1.08
CA TYR A 47 0.96 6.43 1.89
C TYR A 47 -0.34 7.04 2.44
N LEU A 48 -1.46 6.34 2.32
CA LEU A 48 -2.74 6.73 2.89
C LEU A 48 -3.56 5.50 3.34
N SER A 49 -3.71 5.33 4.65
CA SER A 49 -4.60 4.31 5.23
C SER A 49 -6.07 4.72 5.09
N LEU A 50 -6.96 3.81 4.67
CA LEU A 50 -8.41 4.07 4.49
C LEU A 50 -9.33 3.31 5.46
N GLY A 51 -8.91 2.15 5.95
CA GLY A 51 -9.67 1.27 6.85
C GLY A 51 -9.22 1.30 8.31
N GLU A 52 -8.05 1.90 8.58
CA GLU A 52 -7.52 2.03 9.93
C GLU A 52 -6.96 3.44 10.20
N ASP A 53 -6.95 3.82 11.47
CA ASP A 53 -6.46 5.11 11.96
C ASP A 53 -5.58 4.95 13.20
N GLN A 54 -4.86 6.02 13.54
CA GLN A 54 -4.12 6.12 14.80
C GLN A 54 -5.07 6.05 16.00
N PRO A 55 -4.64 5.52 17.15
CA PRO A 55 -5.48 5.34 18.34
C PRO A 55 -5.71 6.65 19.12
N ILE A 56 -5.98 7.75 18.43
CA ILE A 56 -6.38 9.04 18.98
C ILE A 56 -7.90 9.16 18.82
N PRO A 57 -8.71 9.16 19.91
CA PRO A 57 -10.16 9.05 19.82
C PRO A 57 -10.80 9.99 18.79
N ALA A 58 -11.59 9.42 17.89
CA ALA A 58 -12.31 10.13 16.85
C ALA A 58 -13.71 9.53 16.60
N PRO A 59 -14.68 10.31 16.09
CA PRO A 59 -16.07 9.86 15.94
C PRO A 59 -16.27 8.72 14.94
N TRP A 60 -15.32 8.50 14.03
CA TRP A 60 -15.34 7.39 13.06
C TRP A 60 -14.70 6.10 13.58
N HIS A 61 -14.14 6.09 14.79
CA HIS A 61 -13.48 4.91 15.35
C HIS A 61 -14.49 3.84 15.75
N ARG A 62 -14.17 2.60 15.38
CA ARG A 62 -14.86 1.40 15.88
C ARG A 62 -14.20 0.94 17.20
N ASN A 63 -14.91 0.11 17.94
CA ASN A 63 -14.39 -0.47 19.20
C ASN A 63 -13.23 -1.47 18.96
N ALA A 64 -13.18 -2.09 17.78
CA ALA A 64 -12.17 -3.08 17.44
C ALA A 64 -10.84 -2.41 17.05
N ARG A 65 -9.73 -3.05 17.43
CA ARG A 65 -8.36 -2.58 17.18
C ARG A 65 -7.54 -3.64 16.48
N ASN A 66 -6.59 -3.19 15.67
CA ASN A 66 -5.55 -4.05 15.11
C ASN A 66 -4.33 -3.98 16.03
N LEU A 67 -4.12 -5.04 16.83
CA LEU A 67 -3.07 -5.08 17.85
C LEU A 67 -1.67 -5.20 17.25
N ASP A 68 -1.55 -5.79 16.05
CA ASP A 68 -0.26 -5.96 15.40
C ASP A 68 0.34 -4.60 15.03
N TRP A 69 -0.50 -3.67 14.54
CA TRP A 69 -0.08 -2.33 14.11
C TRP A 69 -0.42 -1.21 15.09
N ASN A 70 -1.06 -1.54 16.22
CA ASN A 70 -1.53 -0.58 17.22
C ASN A 70 -2.46 0.51 16.66
N THR A 71 -3.29 0.14 15.69
CA THR A 71 -4.26 1.01 15.01
C THR A 71 -5.70 0.67 15.42
N VAL A 72 -6.65 1.52 15.02
CA VAL A 72 -8.09 1.36 15.29
C VAL A 72 -8.84 1.24 13.97
N TYR A 73 -9.77 0.30 13.87
CA TYR A 73 -10.62 0.18 12.67
C TYR A 73 -11.59 1.36 12.60
N VAL A 74 -11.88 1.81 11.38
CA VAL A 74 -12.77 2.96 11.16
C VAL A 74 -14.06 2.57 10.45
N ASP A 75 -15.06 3.43 10.54
CA ASP A 75 -16.19 3.43 9.61
C ASP A 75 -15.81 4.21 8.33
N PRO A 76 -15.62 3.53 7.18
CA PRO A 76 -15.25 4.19 5.94
C PRO A 76 -16.36 5.08 5.36
N ALA A 77 -17.61 4.92 5.83
CA ALA A 77 -18.74 5.76 5.43
C ALA A 77 -18.87 7.04 6.27
N HIS A 78 -18.15 7.16 7.38
CA HIS A 78 -18.30 8.30 8.28
C HIS A 78 -17.91 9.61 7.56
N PRO A 79 -18.80 10.63 7.52
CA PRO A 79 -18.55 11.85 6.75
C PRO A 79 -17.24 12.56 7.09
N ASP A 80 -16.90 12.65 8.39
CA ASP A 80 -15.64 13.27 8.82
C ASP A 80 -14.40 12.45 8.45
N TRP A 81 -14.51 11.12 8.37
CA TRP A 81 -13.43 10.27 7.90
C TRP A 81 -13.18 10.47 6.41
N ILE A 82 -14.26 10.47 5.60
CA ILE A 82 -14.19 10.76 4.17
C ILE A 82 -13.55 12.13 3.95
N LYS A 83 -14.03 13.17 4.65
CA LYS A 83 -13.46 14.52 4.57
C LYS A 83 -11.99 14.55 4.97
N ASN A 84 -11.63 13.86 6.04
CA ASN A 84 -10.25 13.77 6.50
C ASN A 84 -9.34 13.12 5.44
N ARG A 85 -9.71 11.97 4.87
CA ARG A 85 -8.93 11.27 3.84
C ARG A 85 -8.78 12.08 2.56
N LEU A 86 -9.85 12.76 2.11
CA LEU A 86 -9.78 13.66 0.96
C LEU A 86 -8.86 14.85 1.22
N ASN A 87 -8.88 15.43 2.42
CA ASN A 87 -7.98 16.51 2.80
C ASN A 87 -6.52 16.05 2.85
N GLU A 88 -6.23 14.89 3.43
CA GLU A 88 -4.86 14.34 3.47
C GLU A 88 -4.34 14.01 2.07
N ALA A 89 -5.20 13.46 1.21
CA ALA A 89 -4.88 13.24 -0.20
C ALA A 89 -4.56 14.56 -0.92
N GLN A 90 -5.40 15.60 -0.76
CA GLN A 90 -5.15 16.90 -1.37
C GLN A 90 -3.83 17.52 -0.87
N LYS A 91 -3.58 17.49 0.44
CA LYS A 91 -2.32 17.96 1.02
C LYS A 91 -1.11 17.23 0.42
N ALA A 92 -1.18 15.92 0.25
CA ALA A 92 -0.10 15.15 -0.38
C ALA A 92 0.14 15.60 -1.83
N ILE A 93 -0.92 15.80 -2.62
CA ILE A 93 -0.77 16.32 -3.98
C ILE A 93 -0.15 17.73 -3.98
N ASP A 94 -0.59 18.60 -3.08
CA ASP A 94 -0.06 19.97 -2.95
C ASP A 94 1.42 20.00 -2.52
N MET A 95 1.84 19.03 -1.70
CA MET A 95 3.25 18.83 -1.34
C MET A 95 4.11 18.35 -2.53
N GLY A 96 3.48 17.80 -3.57
CA GLY A 96 4.14 17.34 -4.79
C GLY A 96 4.25 15.81 -4.93
N PHE A 97 3.46 15.03 -4.20
CA PHE A 97 3.32 13.61 -4.51
C PHE A 97 2.65 13.42 -5.89
N GLU A 98 3.10 12.44 -6.66
CA GLU A 98 2.57 12.12 -8.00
C GLU A 98 1.50 11.03 -7.99
N GLY A 99 1.03 10.67 -6.79
CA GLY A 99 0.01 9.67 -6.60
C GLY A 99 -0.12 9.25 -5.14
N LEU A 100 -0.99 8.27 -4.90
CA LEU A 100 -1.26 7.71 -3.58
C LEU A 100 -1.09 6.19 -3.60
N PHE A 101 -0.69 5.65 -2.46
CA PHE A 101 -0.73 4.23 -2.12
C PHE A 101 -1.74 4.02 -1.00
N LEU A 102 -2.85 3.38 -1.33
CA LEU A 102 -4.01 3.18 -0.46
C LEU A 102 -3.83 1.89 0.35
N ASP A 103 -3.81 2.01 1.66
CA ASP A 103 -3.58 0.89 2.56
C ASP A 103 -4.82 0.54 3.38
N THR A 104 -4.81 -0.64 4.01
CA THR A 104 -5.85 -1.19 4.92
C THR A 104 -7.21 -1.41 4.25
N LEU A 105 -7.21 -1.64 2.94
CA LEU A 105 -8.44 -1.89 2.16
C LEU A 105 -9.15 -3.19 2.58
N ASP A 106 -8.39 -4.16 3.09
CA ASP A 106 -8.91 -5.44 3.59
C ASP A 106 -9.68 -5.32 4.91
N ALA A 107 -9.78 -4.12 5.51
CA ALA A 107 -10.73 -3.87 6.60
C ALA A 107 -12.18 -4.20 6.18
N ALA A 108 -12.49 -4.11 4.88
CA ALA A 108 -13.77 -4.54 4.31
C ALA A 108 -13.98 -6.07 4.36
N THR A 109 -12.94 -6.89 4.57
CA THR A 109 -13.08 -8.32 4.82
C THR A 109 -13.61 -8.59 6.23
N LEU A 110 -13.20 -7.77 7.21
CA LEU A 110 -13.68 -7.85 8.59
C LEU A 110 -15.10 -7.28 8.74
N ASN A 111 -15.44 -6.29 7.92
CA ASN A 111 -16.75 -5.64 7.87
C ASN A 111 -17.31 -5.69 6.44
N PRO A 112 -17.84 -6.84 5.97
CA PRO A 112 -18.31 -6.98 4.58
C PRO A 112 -19.35 -5.94 4.15
N GLN A 113 -20.16 -5.43 5.08
CA GLN A 113 -21.13 -4.36 4.85
C GLN A 113 -20.47 -3.04 4.40
N ASP A 114 -19.20 -2.83 4.74
CA ASP A 114 -18.46 -1.61 4.43
C ASP A 114 -17.90 -1.62 2.99
N ARG A 115 -17.99 -2.75 2.27
CA ARG A 115 -17.45 -2.88 0.90
C ARG A 115 -17.87 -1.73 -0.01
N GLY A 116 -19.16 -1.38 -0.01
CA GLY A 116 -19.69 -0.29 -0.83
C GLY A 116 -19.14 1.07 -0.43
N ALA A 117 -19.05 1.34 0.88
CA ALA A 117 -18.50 2.60 1.39
C ALA A 117 -17.01 2.75 1.09
N MET A 118 -16.22 1.67 1.23
CA MET A 118 -14.81 1.65 0.87
C MET A 118 -14.61 1.94 -0.63
N LEU A 119 -15.37 1.29 -1.51
CA LEU A 119 -15.32 1.56 -2.95
C LEU A 119 -15.71 3.01 -3.29
N GLN A 120 -16.73 3.57 -2.62
CA GLN A 120 -17.12 4.97 -2.80
C GLN A 120 -16.02 5.94 -2.35
N LEU A 121 -15.34 5.66 -1.24
CA LEU A 121 -14.21 6.46 -0.77
C LEU A 121 -13.06 6.42 -1.78
N ILE A 122 -12.71 5.23 -2.28
CA ILE A 122 -11.67 5.06 -3.31
C ILE A 122 -12.07 5.80 -4.60
N ALA A 123 -13.33 5.74 -5.02
CA ALA A 123 -13.81 6.46 -6.20
C ALA A 123 -13.71 7.99 -6.03
N ARG A 124 -14.01 8.53 -4.84
CA ARG A 124 -13.81 9.95 -4.53
C ARG A 124 -12.33 10.34 -4.57
N LEU A 125 -11.45 9.48 -4.04
CA LEU A 125 -10.01 9.68 -4.12
C LEU A 125 -9.51 9.65 -5.57
N ARG A 126 -9.96 8.69 -6.38
CA ARG A 126 -9.65 8.63 -7.83
C ARG A 126 -10.05 9.92 -8.53
N ALA A 127 -11.27 10.43 -8.28
CA ALA A 127 -11.73 11.68 -8.86
C ALA A 127 -10.85 12.87 -8.44
N LEU A 128 -10.46 12.93 -7.16
CA LEU A 128 -9.57 13.97 -6.62
C LEU A 128 -8.17 13.92 -7.25
N VAL A 129 -7.55 12.73 -7.32
CA VAL A 129 -6.17 12.59 -7.80
C VAL A 129 -6.04 12.65 -9.33
N GLY A 130 -7.15 12.51 -10.08
CA GLY A 130 -7.21 12.79 -11.51
C GLY A 130 -6.51 11.73 -12.36
N PRO A 131 -5.49 12.04 -13.19
CA PRO A 131 -4.71 11.05 -13.94
C PRO A 131 -3.47 10.54 -13.18
N ARG A 132 -3.24 10.99 -11.94
CA ARG A 132 -2.09 10.58 -11.11
C ARG A 132 -2.20 9.11 -10.71
N ARG A 133 -1.09 8.53 -10.24
CA ARG A 133 -1.07 7.11 -9.84
C ARG A 133 -1.90 6.89 -8.57
N LEU A 134 -2.72 5.85 -8.58
CA LEU A 134 -3.47 5.41 -7.41
C LEU A 134 -3.29 3.90 -7.25
N TYR A 135 -2.51 3.47 -6.27
CA TYR A 135 -2.17 2.06 -6.07
C TYR A 135 -2.88 1.54 -4.83
N ALA A 136 -3.34 0.30 -4.88
CA ALA A 136 -3.96 -0.37 -3.75
C ALA A 136 -2.98 -1.36 -3.11
N ASN A 137 -2.89 -1.35 -1.79
CA ASN A 137 -2.39 -2.48 -1.05
C ASN A 137 -3.50 -3.53 -0.93
N ARG A 138 -3.32 -4.68 -1.59
CA ARG A 138 -4.33 -5.74 -1.66
C ARG A 138 -5.71 -5.22 -2.11
N GLY A 139 -6.74 -5.32 -1.25
CA GLY A 139 -8.12 -4.97 -1.58
C GLY A 139 -8.83 -6.03 -2.42
N PHE A 140 -8.42 -7.30 -2.35
CA PHE A 140 -8.90 -8.35 -3.26
C PHE A 140 -10.42 -8.59 -3.16
N HIS A 141 -11.03 -8.31 -2.00
CA HIS A 141 -12.49 -8.41 -1.79
C HIS A 141 -13.28 -7.28 -2.45
N LEU A 142 -12.60 -6.22 -2.88
CA LEU A 142 -13.19 -5.07 -3.59
C LEU A 142 -13.21 -5.28 -5.11
N LEU A 143 -12.62 -6.37 -5.62
CA LEU A 143 -12.70 -6.73 -7.03
C LEU A 143 -14.11 -7.24 -7.39
N PRO A 144 -14.54 -7.08 -8.66
CA PRO A 144 -13.81 -6.43 -9.76
C PRO A 144 -13.82 -4.90 -9.73
N GLU A 145 -14.71 -4.24 -8.98
CA GLU A 145 -14.92 -2.79 -9.04
C GLU A 145 -13.67 -1.97 -8.70
N LEU A 146 -12.79 -2.48 -7.81
CA LEU A 146 -11.52 -1.84 -7.51
C LEU A 146 -10.65 -1.65 -8.77
N SER A 147 -10.68 -2.59 -9.72
CA SER A 147 -9.76 -2.60 -10.86
C SER A 147 -9.98 -1.44 -11.82
N SER A 148 -11.15 -0.82 -11.81
CA SER A 148 -11.45 0.38 -12.62
C SER A 148 -11.10 1.68 -11.89
N LEU A 149 -10.75 1.60 -10.61
CA LEU A 149 -10.48 2.75 -9.76
C LEU A 149 -8.99 2.97 -9.50
N VAL A 150 -8.14 1.94 -9.68
CA VAL A 150 -6.71 1.99 -9.35
C VAL A 150 -5.86 1.68 -10.58
N ASP A 151 -4.63 2.17 -10.58
CA ASP A 151 -3.64 1.94 -11.62
C ASP A 151 -2.77 0.70 -11.34
N GLY A 152 -2.72 0.26 -10.09
CA GLY A 152 -1.91 -0.89 -9.69
C GLY A 152 -2.29 -1.48 -8.33
N VAL A 153 -1.86 -2.71 -8.10
CA VAL A 153 -2.10 -3.47 -6.87
C VAL A 153 -0.80 -4.09 -6.38
N VAL A 154 -0.56 -3.96 -5.08
CA VAL A 154 0.56 -4.59 -4.36
C VAL A 154 0.03 -5.79 -3.58
N LEU A 155 0.70 -6.94 -3.74
CA LEU A 155 0.43 -8.15 -2.97
C LEU A 155 1.40 -8.19 -1.77
N GLU A 156 0.93 -7.81 -0.59
CA GLU A 156 1.75 -7.67 0.63
C GLU A 156 1.25 -8.50 1.82
N SER A 157 1.90 -9.53 2.33
CA SER A 157 3.07 -10.19 1.78
C SER A 157 2.71 -11.16 0.67
N PHE A 158 3.59 -11.35 -0.31
CA PHE A 158 3.38 -12.33 -1.38
C PHE A 158 3.94 -13.72 -1.01
N SER A 159 5.08 -13.75 -0.32
CA SER A 159 5.92 -14.93 -0.08
C SER A 159 6.41 -15.06 1.37
N THR A 160 6.91 -13.97 1.96
CA THR A 160 7.53 -13.95 3.30
C THR A 160 6.99 -12.79 4.12
N THR A 161 6.73 -13.05 5.39
CA THR A 161 6.07 -12.11 6.29
C THR A 161 6.85 -11.94 7.59
N TRP A 162 6.44 -10.95 8.37
CA TRP A 162 6.81 -10.80 9.76
C TRP A 162 5.61 -11.13 10.65
N THR A 163 5.83 -11.85 11.74
CA THR A 163 4.85 -12.04 12.82
C THR A 163 5.49 -11.69 14.17
N PRO A 164 4.73 -11.63 15.28
CA PRO A 164 5.32 -11.53 16.62
C PRO A 164 6.35 -12.63 16.94
N GLY A 165 6.27 -13.78 16.25
CA GLY A 165 7.26 -14.87 16.34
C GLY A 165 8.48 -14.72 15.44
N GLY A 166 8.59 -13.64 14.67
CA GLY A 166 9.71 -13.35 13.76
C GLY A 166 9.36 -13.47 12.28
N TYR A 167 10.39 -13.27 11.43
CA TYR A 167 10.26 -13.38 9.98
C TYR A 167 10.20 -14.84 9.54
N ARG A 168 9.29 -15.14 8.60
CA ARG A 168 9.07 -16.50 8.10
C ARG A 168 8.50 -16.53 6.69
N VAL A 169 8.62 -17.68 6.04
CA VAL A 169 7.84 -18.00 4.84
C VAL A 169 6.37 -18.12 5.22
N LEU A 170 5.48 -17.62 4.36
CA LEU A 170 4.04 -17.80 4.50
C LEU A 170 3.70 -19.30 4.48
N PRO A 171 2.69 -19.75 5.24
CA PRO A 171 2.28 -21.14 5.18
C PRO A 171 1.68 -21.44 3.79
N THR A 172 1.70 -22.72 3.38
CA THR A 172 1.34 -23.13 2.01
C THR A 172 -0.01 -22.58 1.55
N TYR A 173 -1.03 -22.60 2.41
CA TYR A 173 -2.37 -22.11 2.06
C TYR A 173 -2.40 -20.60 1.76
N GLU A 174 -1.56 -19.77 2.41
CA GLU A 174 -1.46 -18.33 2.10
C GLU A 174 -0.67 -18.10 0.82
N LEU A 175 0.38 -18.89 0.57
CA LEU A 175 1.13 -18.86 -0.68
C LEU A 175 0.23 -19.18 -1.88
N GLU A 176 -0.64 -20.18 -1.74
CA GLU A 176 -1.64 -20.57 -2.74
C GLU A 176 -2.74 -19.52 -2.89
N TYR A 177 -3.23 -18.97 -1.78
CA TYR A 177 -4.21 -17.88 -1.80
C TYR A 177 -3.67 -16.65 -2.54
N ASN A 178 -2.45 -16.21 -2.22
CA ASN A 178 -1.80 -15.08 -2.89
C ASN A 178 -1.60 -15.33 -4.38
N LEU A 179 -1.25 -16.55 -4.76
CA LEU A 179 -1.14 -16.95 -6.16
C LEU A 179 -2.51 -16.88 -6.87
N SER A 180 -3.58 -17.33 -6.22
CA SER A 180 -4.94 -17.20 -6.76
C SER A 180 -5.34 -15.73 -6.95
N CYS A 181 -4.91 -14.84 -6.05
CA CYS A 181 -5.14 -13.40 -6.16
C CYS A 181 -4.36 -12.79 -7.33
N LEU A 182 -3.09 -13.18 -7.51
CA LEU A 182 -2.28 -12.76 -8.66
C LEU A 182 -2.95 -13.16 -9.98
N PHE A 183 -3.40 -14.41 -10.12
CA PHE A 183 -4.07 -14.85 -11.35
C PHE A 183 -5.37 -14.11 -11.63
N ARG A 184 -6.18 -13.82 -10.59
CA ARG A 184 -7.36 -12.97 -10.75
C ARG A 184 -6.99 -11.56 -11.19
N LEU A 185 -5.92 -10.99 -10.64
CA LEU A 185 -5.48 -9.63 -10.95
C LEU A 185 -4.92 -9.48 -12.37
N GLN A 186 -4.27 -10.50 -12.91
CA GLN A 186 -3.74 -10.50 -14.28
C GLN A 186 -4.83 -10.35 -15.35
N GLY A 187 -6.09 -10.63 -15.03
CA GLY A 187 -7.23 -10.34 -15.91
C GLY A 187 -7.55 -8.85 -16.03
N PHE A 188 -6.97 -8.00 -15.18
CA PHE A 188 -7.15 -6.56 -15.21
C PHE A 188 -5.85 -5.89 -15.71
N GLY A 189 -5.98 -4.80 -16.47
CA GLY A 189 -4.84 -4.02 -17.00
C GLY A 189 -4.08 -3.21 -15.94
N LEU A 190 -3.85 -3.80 -14.77
CA LEU A 190 -3.24 -3.20 -13.59
C LEU A 190 -1.72 -3.41 -13.58
N GLU A 191 -0.99 -2.46 -13.01
CA GLU A 191 0.41 -2.71 -12.62
C GLU A 191 0.43 -3.56 -11.34
N LEU A 192 1.15 -4.69 -11.37
CA LEU A 192 1.21 -5.63 -10.24
C LEU A 192 2.61 -5.67 -9.63
N TYR A 193 2.66 -5.66 -8.29
CA TYR A 193 3.90 -5.72 -7.53
C TYR A 193 3.75 -6.65 -6.32
N ALA A 194 4.84 -7.30 -5.92
CA ALA A 194 4.95 -7.98 -4.63
C ALA A 194 5.70 -7.10 -3.62
N LEU A 195 5.27 -7.15 -2.37
CA LEU A 195 6.01 -6.66 -1.22
C LEU A 195 6.19 -7.80 -0.23
N ASP A 196 7.41 -7.99 0.28
CA ASP A 196 7.75 -9.07 1.18
C ASP A 196 8.66 -8.60 2.32
N TYR A 197 8.63 -9.33 3.43
CA TYR A 197 9.39 -9.01 4.64
C TYR A 197 10.41 -10.09 4.95
N ALA A 198 11.66 -9.70 5.19
CA ALA A 198 12.75 -10.61 5.52
C ALA A 198 13.86 -9.94 6.32
N ASP A 199 14.47 -10.65 7.27
CA ASP A 199 15.66 -10.23 8.04
C ASP A 199 16.92 -11.04 7.69
N ARG A 200 16.77 -12.12 6.91
CA ARG A 200 17.85 -13.04 6.54
C ARG A 200 17.94 -13.19 5.03
N PHE A 201 19.16 -13.39 4.54
CA PHE A 201 19.46 -13.56 3.11
C PHE A 201 18.63 -14.65 2.43
N TRP A 202 18.42 -15.80 3.09
CA TRP A 202 17.67 -16.90 2.50
C TRP A 202 16.16 -16.61 2.37
N LEU A 203 15.57 -15.85 3.31
CA LEU A 203 14.17 -15.42 3.23
C LEU A 203 13.98 -14.44 2.08
N GLU A 204 14.89 -13.47 1.96
CA GLU A 204 14.89 -12.53 0.84
C GLU A 204 15.07 -13.25 -0.49
N GLY A 205 16.01 -14.21 -0.55
CA GLY A 205 16.20 -15.08 -1.71
C GLY A 205 14.94 -15.84 -2.09
N PHE A 206 14.23 -16.43 -1.12
CA PHE A 206 12.97 -17.12 -1.35
C PHE A 206 11.90 -16.20 -1.96
N ALA A 207 11.68 -15.02 -1.37
CA ALA A 207 10.71 -14.05 -1.87
C ALA A 207 11.03 -13.60 -3.30
N ARG A 208 12.30 -13.24 -3.56
CA ARG A 208 12.75 -12.79 -4.89
C ARG A 208 12.62 -13.88 -5.96
N LEU A 209 13.03 -15.11 -5.64
CA LEU A 209 12.93 -16.24 -6.58
C LEU A 209 11.47 -16.58 -6.88
N ARG A 210 10.59 -16.59 -5.88
CA ARG A 210 9.15 -16.85 -6.09
C ARG A 210 8.51 -15.75 -6.93
N ALA A 211 8.75 -14.49 -6.62
CA ALA A 211 8.21 -13.37 -7.40
C ALA A 211 8.73 -13.40 -8.86
N MET A 212 10.02 -13.66 -9.06
CA MET A 212 10.63 -13.83 -10.38
C MET A 212 9.99 -14.99 -11.16
N TYR A 213 9.72 -16.12 -10.51
CA TYR A 213 9.06 -17.28 -11.14
C TYR A 213 7.68 -16.93 -11.71
N TYR A 214 6.94 -16.05 -11.04
CA TYR A 214 5.63 -15.58 -11.50
C TYR A 214 5.68 -14.27 -12.31
N GLY A 215 6.88 -13.80 -12.67
CA GLY A 215 7.06 -12.57 -13.46
C GLY A 215 6.61 -11.29 -12.74
N LEU A 216 6.58 -11.30 -11.40
CA LEU A 216 6.07 -10.22 -10.56
C LEU A 216 7.24 -9.37 -10.03
N PRO A 217 7.33 -8.06 -10.39
CA PRO A 217 8.27 -7.15 -9.75
C PRO A 217 8.10 -7.17 -8.22
N THR A 218 9.20 -7.19 -7.47
CA THR A 218 9.17 -7.33 -6.01
C THR A 218 10.08 -6.36 -5.29
N PHE A 219 9.64 -5.92 -4.11
CA PHE A 219 10.44 -5.23 -3.11
C PHE A 219 10.46 -6.06 -1.81
N VAL A 220 11.64 -6.24 -1.22
CA VAL A 220 11.80 -7.00 0.03
C VAL A 220 12.50 -6.13 1.07
N SER A 221 11.85 -5.93 2.22
CA SER A 221 12.36 -5.04 3.27
C SER A 221 12.24 -5.65 4.67
N ASN A 222 12.59 -4.88 5.70
CA ASN A 222 12.18 -5.17 7.07
C ASN A 222 10.73 -4.70 7.29
N ARG A 223 10.11 -5.18 8.38
CA ARG A 223 8.73 -4.86 8.74
C ARG A 223 8.42 -3.35 8.72
N ASP A 224 9.34 -2.54 9.23
CA ASP A 224 9.13 -1.09 9.38
C ASP A 224 9.37 -0.31 8.07
N LEU A 225 9.72 -1.00 6.99
CA LEU A 225 10.03 -0.39 5.69
C LEU A 225 11.12 0.69 5.81
N THR A 226 12.18 0.40 6.57
CA THR A 226 13.34 1.29 6.76
C THR A 226 14.60 0.74 6.10
N ARG A 227 14.49 -0.38 5.37
CA ARG A 227 15.56 -0.98 4.55
C ARG A 227 15.22 -0.88 3.06
N LEU A 228 16.18 -0.41 2.27
CA LEU A 228 16.13 -0.34 0.80
C LEU A 228 16.94 -1.48 0.17
#